data_AF-A0A7G2E3Z9-F1
#
_entry.id   AF-A0A7G2E3Z9-F1
#
_cell.length_a   1.000
_cell.length_b   1.000
_cell.length_c   1.000
_cell.angle_alpha   90.00
_cell.angle_beta   90.00
_cell.angle_gamma   90.00
#
_symmetry.space_group_name_H-M   'P 1'
#
loop_
_entity.id
_entity.type
_entity.pdbx_description
1 polymer ?
#
loop_
_entity_poly.entity_id
_entity_poly.type
_entity_poly.pdbx_seq_one_letter_code
_entity_poly.pdbx_strand_id
1 'polypeptide(L)'
;MADEYTGEATGSSEAKVHIIYTEKPTDEEPKTYHLRTLSSALGSEEAAKDALIYSYKEAASGFSAKLTPEQVAEISKQPGVIQVVPSQTYQLHKPGGGGGFKLT
;
A
#
# COMPACT_ATOMS: atom_id res chain seq x y z
N MET A 1 -20.46 -17.03 30.86
CA MET A 1 -19.89 -15.68 30.82
C MET A 1 -19.81 -15.32 29.34
N ALA A 2 -20.91 -14.80 28.81
CA ALA A 2 -21.00 -14.38 27.42
C ALA A 2 -20.95 -12.85 27.43
N ASP A 3 -19.84 -12.32 26.96
CA ASP A 3 -19.78 -10.99 26.38
C ASP A 3 -19.12 -11.16 25.01
N GLU A 4 -20.02 -11.27 24.05
CA GLU A 4 -19.86 -10.94 22.64
C GLU A 4 -19.36 -9.49 22.52
N TYR A 5 -18.54 -9.18 21.51
CA TYR A 5 -18.69 -8.01 20.62
C TYR A 5 -17.53 -8.07 19.61
N THR A 6 -17.58 -9.05 18.70
CA THR A 6 -16.84 -8.99 17.43
C THR A 6 -17.60 -8.02 16.53
N GLY A 7 -17.40 -6.72 16.79
CA GLY A 7 -18.06 -5.63 16.11
C GLY A 7 -17.05 -4.71 15.45
N GLU A 8 -16.38 -5.18 14.41
CA GLU A 8 -15.80 -4.28 13.40
C GLU A 8 -16.54 -4.48 12.09
N ALA A 9 -17.80 -4.04 12.10
CA ALA A 9 -18.45 -3.59 10.88
C ALA A 9 -18.19 -2.09 10.75
N THR A 10 -17.13 -1.70 10.04
CA THR A 10 -16.96 -0.32 9.57
C THR A 10 -16.72 -0.34 8.07
N GLY A 11 -17.78 0.00 7.32
CA GLY A 11 -17.75 0.36 5.91
C GLY A 11 -17.39 -0.78 4.95
N SER A 12 -18.37 -1.27 4.20
CA SER A 12 -18.17 -2.07 2.97
C SER A 12 -17.54 -1.19 1.87
N SER A 13 -16.32 -0.74 2.12
CA SER A 13 -15.54 0.10 1.24
C SER A 13 -14.34 -0.74 0.82
N GLU A 14 -14.52 -1.39 -0.33
CA GLU A 14 -13.59 -2.37 -0.87
C GLU A 14 -12.16 -1.86 -0.82
N ALA A 15 -11.30 -2.56 -0.08
CA ALA A 15 -9.92 -2.16 0.10
C ALA A 15 -9.18 -2.28 -1.25
N LYS A 16 -8.78 -1.14 -1.81
CA LYS A 16 -8.12 -1.04 -3.10
C LYS A 16 -6.66 -0.70 -2.90
N VAL A 17 -5.84 -1.13 -3.86
CA VAL A 17 -4.42 -0.79 -3.83
C VAL A 17 -4.27 0.66 -4.24
N HIS A 18 -3.64 1.45 -3.38
CA HIS A 18 -3.30 2.84 -3.59
C HIS A 18 -1.78 2.99 -3.55
N ILE A 19 -1.25 3.96 -4.28
CA ILE A 19 0.15 4.38 -4.29
C ILE A 19 0.21 5.69 -3.52
N ILE A 20 0.96 5.68 -2.43
CA ILE A 20 1.18 6.80 -1.52
C ILE A 20 2.57 7.34 -1.84
N TYR A 21 2.63 8.58 -2.31
CA TYR A 21 3.86 9.33 -2.46
C TYR A 21 4.17 10.03 -1.15
N THR A 22 5.39 9.88 -0.67
CA THR A 22 5.85 10.55 0.53
C THR A 22 7.12 11.33 0.25
N GLU A 23 7.40 12.33 1.08
CA GLU A 23 8.68 13.02 1.04
C GLU A 23 9.81 12.05 1.42
N LYS A 24 10.99 12.27 0.82
CA LYS A 24 12.18 11.46 1.12
C LYS A 24 12.86 12.02 2.37
N PRO A 25 12.88 11.30 3.51
CA PRO A 25 13.74 11.70 4.62
C PRO A 25 15.19 11.61 4.15
N THR A 26 15.93 12.71 4.25
CA THR A 26 17.34 12.80 3.84
C THR A 26 18.29 12.29 4.93
N ASP A 27 17.78 12.08 6.15
CA ASP A 27 18.60 11.87 7.36
C ASP A 27 18.38 10.49 8.05
N GLU A 28 17.41 9.68 7.60
CA GLU A 28 17.05 8.41 8.26
C GLU A 28 16.72 7.29 7.26
N GLU A 29 16.78 6.02 7.70
CA GLU A 29 16.41 4.88 6.86
C GLU A 29 14.97 5.03 6.34
N PRO A 30 14.76 5.08 5.01
CA PRO A 30 13.45 5.39 4.43
C PRO A 30 12.40 4.35 4.86
N LYS A 31 12.79 3.08 4.96
CA LYS A 31 11.89 1.98 5.34
C LYS A 31 11.25 2.19 6.72
N THR A 32 12.02 2.65 7.69
CA THR A 32 11.56 2.83 9.07
C THR A 32 10.60 4.00 9.16
N TYR A 33 10.89 5.08 8.43
CA TYR A 33 10.00 6.24 8.30
C TYR A 33 8.66 5.85 7.64
N HIS A 34 8.70 5.15 6.50
CA HIS A 34 7.48 4.71 5.81
C HIS A 34 6.62 3.78 6.68
N LEU A 35 7.24 2.83 7.39
CA LEU A 35 6.53 1.92 8.29
C LEU A 35 5.88 2.67 9.45
N ARG A 36 6.54 3.68 10.03
CA ARG A 36 5.99 4.48 11.12
C ARG A 36 4.82 5.36 10.67
N THR A 37 4.92 5.98 9.50
CA THR A 37 3.82 6.76 8.90
C THR A 37 2.62 5.85 8.64
N LEU A 38 2.84 4.68 8.02
CA LEU A 38 1.78 3.70 7.79
C LEU A 38 1.17 3.16 9.08
N SER A 39 1.99 2.79 10.07
CA SER A 39 1.50 2.23 11.33
C SER A 39 0.74 3.28 12.13
N SER A 40 1.14 4.55 12.06
CA SER A 40 0.38 5.66 12.63
C SER A 40 -0.95 5.88 11.91
N ALA A 41 -1.07 5.53 10.63
CA ALA A 41 -2.31 5.70 9.86
C ALA A 41 -3.27 4.52 10.02
N LEU A 42 -2.71 3.32 10.14
CA LEU A 42 -3.46 2.08 10.26
C LEU A 42 -3.69 1.69 11.73
N GLY A 43 -3.09 2.42 12.66
CA GLY A 43 -3.15 2.15 14.10
C GLY A 43 -2.38 0.90 14.54
N SER A 44 -1.67 0.21 13.63
CA SER A 44 -0.93 -1.01 13.93
C SER A 44 0.21 -1.25 12.95
N GLU A 45 1.40 -1.61 13.47
CA GLU A 45 2.56 -1.94 12.64
C GLU A 45 2.37 -3.24 11.85
N GLU A 46 1.68 -4.21 12.44
CA GLU A 46 1.36 -5.49 11.79
C GLU A 46 0.39 -5.27 10.62
N ALA A 47 -0.67 -4.49 10.85
CA ALA A 47 -1.60 -4.09 9.79
C ALA A 47 -0.92 -3.28 8.69
N ALA A 48 0.05 -2.42 9.04
CA ALA A 48 0.87 -1.70 8.07
C ALA A 48 1.72 -2.62 7.20
N LYS A 49 2.35 -3.64 7.78
CA LYS A 49 3.14 -4.62 7.04
C LYS A 49 2.27 -5.50 6.14
N ASP A 50 1.08 -5.88 6.61
CA ASP A 50 0.12 -6.69 5.84
C ASP A 50 -0.51 -5.90 4.67
N ALA A 51 -0.88 -4.64 4.91
CA ALA A 51 -1.43 -3.77 3.90
C ALA A 51 -0.39 -3.32 2.85
N LEU A 52 0.90 -3.29 3.21
CA LEU A 52 1.99 -2.87 2.33
C LEU A 52 2.22 -3.88 1.20
N ILE A 53 1.89 -3.49 -0.03
CA ILE A 53 2.15 -4.28 -1.24
C ILE A 53 3.58 -4.09 -1.70
N TYR A 54 4.05 -2.84 -1.74
CA TYR A 54 5.39 -2.51 -2.22
C TYR A 54 5.90 -1.22 -1.59
N SER A 55 7.21 -1.14 -1.32
CA SER A 55 7.85 0.08 -0.85
C SER A 55 8.84 0.60 -1.90
N TYR A 56 8.59 1.80 -2.40
CA TYR A 56 9.46 2.49 -3.33
C TYR A 56 10.56 3.21 -2.54
N LYS A 57 11.80 2.74 -2.73
CA LYS A 57 12.99 3.21 -1.98
C LYS A 57 14.00 4.00 -2.83
N GLU A 58 13.98 3.84 -4.16
CA GLU A 58 15.05 4.30 -5.04
C GLU A 58 14.67 5.57 -5.83
N ALA A 59 13.78 5.46 -6.83
CA ALA A 59 13.46 6.55 -7.76
C ALA A 59 12.22 7.38 -7.38
N ALA A 60 11.36 6.84 -6.53
CA ALA A 60 10.21 7.55 -5.95
C ALA A 60 10.18 7.23 -4.46
N SER A 61 9.97 8.23 -3.62
CA SER A 61 9.72 8.00 -2.19
C SER A 61 8.24 7.77 -1.98
N GLY A 62 7.90 6.59 -1.46
CA GLY A 62 6.53 6.20 -1.28
C GLY A 62 6.34 4.69 -1.14
N PHE A 63 5.09 4.26 -1.12
CA PHE A 63 4.72 2.85 -1.03
C PHE A 63 3.36 2.62 -1.66
N SER A 64 3.08 1.39 -2.10
CA SER A 64 1.74 0.96 -2.44
C SER A 64 1.19 0.09 -1.33
N ALA A 65 -0.04 0.37 -0.92
CA ALA A 65 -0.73 -0.35 0.13
C ALA A 65 -2.20 -0.57 -0.23
N LYS A 66 -2.76 -1.68 0.26
CA LYS A 66 -4.19 -1.98 0.14
C LYS A 66 -4.93 -1.29 1.28
N LEU A 67 -5.72 -0.29 0.95
CA LEU A 67 -6.34 0.60 1.92
C LEU A 67 -7.81 0.82 1.59
N THR A 68 -8.63 0.99 2.63
CA THR A 68 -10.00 1.49 2.51
C THR A 68 -9.99 3.00 2.26
N PRO A 69 -11.04 3.58 1.65
CA PRO A 69 -11.13 5.03 1.47
C PRO A 69 -11.06 5.81 2.79
N GLU A 70 -11.52 5.24 3.90
CA GLU A 70 -11.38 5.84 5.23
C GLU A 70 -9.90 5.95 5.63
N GLN A 71 -9.13 4.85 5.48
CA GLN A 71 -7.69 4.84 5.74
C GLN A 71 -6.92 5.78 4.79
N VAL A 72 -7.33 5.88 3.53
CA VAL A 72 -6.74 6.84 2.57
C VAL A 72 -6.92 8.27 3.04
N ALA A 73 -8.10 8.61 3.58
CA ALA A 73 -8.36 9.93 4.12
C ALA A 73 -7.52 10.23 5.38
N GLU A 74 -7.21 9.21 6.19
CA GLU A 74 -6.31 9.35 7.34
C GLU A 74 -4.85 9.53 6.90
N ILE A 75 -4.38 8.72 5.95
CA ILE A 75 -3.03 8.81 5.39
C ILE A 75 -2.81 10.17 4.72
N SER A 76 -3.80 10.66 3.97
CA SER A 76 -3.70 11.97 3.30
C SER A 76 -3.60 13.16 4.27
N LYS A 77 -3.92 12.98 5.55
CA LYS A 77 -3.77 14.03 6.58
C LYS A 77 -2.39 14.00 7.25
N GLN A 78 -1.59 12.96 7.00
CA GLN A 78 -0.32 12.81 7.69
C GLN A 78 0.77 13.72 7.12
N PRO A 79 1.60 14.34 7.98
CA PRO A 79 2.75 15.10 7.53
C PRO A 79 3.75 14.17 6.83
N GLY A 80 4.19 14.55 5.64
CA GLY A 80 5.11 13.78 4.79
C GLY A 80 4.43 12.97 3.70
N VAL A 81 3.09 12.89 3.65
CA VAL A 81 2.35 12.35 2.49
C VAL A 81 2.11 13.47 1.48
N ILE A 82 2.68 13.32 0.29
CA ILE A 82 2.53 14.27 -0.81
C ILE A 82 1.21 14.03 -1.54
N GLN A 83 0.93 12.76 -1.86
CA GLN A 83 -0.21 12.40 -2.70
C GLN A 83 -0.58 10.93 -2.53
N VAL A 84 -1.89 10.62 -2.59
CA VAL A 84 -2.40 9.25 -2.69
C VAL A 84 -3.12 9.08 -4.03
N VAL A 85 -2.72 8.09 -4.82
CA VAL A 85 -3.36 7.77 -6.10
C VAL A 85 -3.81 6.31 -6.12
N PRO A 86 -4.97 5.97 -6.70
CA PRO A 86 -5.36 4.57 -6.87
C PRO A 86 -4.40 3.87 -7.82
N SER A 87 -3.90 2.71 -7.44
CA SER A 87 -3.05 1.90 -8.33
C SER A 87 -3.92 1.26 -9.41
N GLN A 88 -3.45 1.29 -10.65
CA GLN A 88 -4.06 0.55 -11.76
C GLN A 88 -3.21 -0.69 -12.04
N THR A 89 -3.76 -1.86 -11.77
CA THR A 89 -3.14 -3.12 -12.17
C THR A 89 -3.35 -3.33 -13.66
N TYR A 90 -2.35 -2.96 -14.46
CA TYR A 90 -2.31 -3.39 -15.85
C TYR A 90 -2.01 -4.89 -15.87
N GLN A 91 -3.00 -5.71 -16.24
CA GLN A 91 -2.76 -7.10 -16.58
C GLN A 91 -1.89 -7.13 -17.84
N LEU A 92 -0.61 -7.39 -17.66
CA LEU A 92 0.29 -7.67 -18.77
C LEU A 92 -0.19 -8.97 -19.41
N HIS A 93 -0.94 -8.86 -20.50
CA HIS A 93 -1.25 -9.99 -21.37
C HIS A 93 0.09 -10.63 -21.75
N LYS A 94 0.41 -11.77 -21.13
CA LYS A 94 1.48 -12.63 -21.64
C LYS A 94 1.01 -13.02 -23.05
N PRO A 95 1.76 -12.72 -24.13
CA PRO A 95 1.46 -13.38 -25.39
C PRO A 95 1.57 -14.87 -25.13
N GLY A 96 0.45 -15.58 -25.30
CA GLY A 96 0.39 -17.03 -25.20
C GLY A 96 1.46 -17.65 -26.09
N GLY A 97 2.11 -18.70 -25.59
CA GLY A 97 3.14 -19.40 -26.32
C GLY A 97 2.65 -19.98 -27.65
N GLY A 98 3.57 -20.07 -28.62
CA GLY A 98 3.33 -20.76 -29.89
C GLY A 98 4.31 -20.34 -30.98
N GLY A 99 5.57 -20.73 -30.88
CA GLY A 99 6.55 -20.49 -31.95
C GLY A 99 7.86 -21.21 -31.68
N GLY A 100 7.97 -22.46 -32.11
CA GLY A 100 9.14 -23.29 -31.92
C GLY A 100 10.38 -22.72 -32.60
N PHE A 101 11.40 -22.42 -31.81
CA PHE A 101 12.76 -22.26 -32.32
C PHE A 101 13.32 -23.66 -32.58
N LYS A 102 13.30 -24.09 -33.84
CA LYS A 102 14.04 -25.27 -34.29
C LYS A 102 15.32 -24.78 -34.97
N LEU A 103 16.44 -24.91 -34.27
CA LEU A 103 17.77 -24.81 -34.83
C LEU A 103 18.01 -26.06 -35.67
N THR A 104 18.23 -25.89 -36.97
CA THR A 104 18.74 -26.88 -37.92
C THR A 104 20.03 -26.33 -38.51
#